data_AF-A0A356IT83-F1
#
_entry.id   AF-A0A356IT83-F1
#
_cell.length_a   1.000
_cell.length_b   1.000
_cell.length_c   1.000
_cell.angle_alpha   90.00
_cell.angle_beta   90.00
_cell.angle_gamma   90.00
#
_symmetry.space_group_name_H-M   'P 1'
#
loop_
_entity.id
_entity.type
_entity.pdbx_description
1 polymer ?
#
loop_
_entity_poly.entity_id
_entity_poly.type
_entity_poly.pdbx_seq_one_letter_code
_entity_poly.pdbx_strand_id
1 'polypeptide(L)'
;TGNPKGVMLTHGNLYHNECLIKESFQLTSDAKVVCWLPQYHDMGLIGNILGTLFNGMTSILMSPLTFLKNPYLWLKTISDYRATHSGGPNFSYELCVKRIPDALLATLDLSCWQL
;
A
#
# COMPACT_ATOMS: atom_id res chain seq x y z
N THR A 1 -5.49 -23.27 14.38
CA THR A 1 -5.80 -21.92 14.91
C THR A 1 -6.32 -22.07 16.32
N GLY A 2 -5.81 -21.28 17.27
CA GLY A 2 -6.33 -21.21 18.65
C GLY A 2 -7.37 -20.09 18.79
N ASN A 3 -7.72 -19.71 20.02
CA ASN A 3 -8.58 -18.55 20.26
C ASN A 3 -7.90 -17.26 19.75
N PRO A 4 -8.53 -16.50 18.83
CA PRO A 4 -8.00 -15.23 18.34
C PRO A 4 -7.71 -14.26 19.49
N LYS A 5 -6.59 -13.55 19.41
CA LYS A 5 -6.19 -12.55 20.41
C LYS A 5 -6.33 -11.16 19.82
N GLY A 6 -7.23 -10.35 20.37
CA GLY A 6 -7.34 -8.94 20.01
C GLY A 6 -6.24 -8.13 20.67
N VAL A 7 -5.37 -7.49 19.88
CA VAL A 7 -4.31 -6.63 20.41
C VAL A 7 -4.92 -5.29 20.82
N MET A 8 -4.71 -4.90 22.08
CA MET A 8 -5.16 -3.61 22.59
C MET A 8 -4.15 -2.53 22.18
N LEU A 9 -4.61 -1.51 21.44
CA LEU A 9 -3.80 -0.39 20.98
C LEU A 9 -4.31 0.92 21.57
N THR A 10 -3.43 1.65 22.24
CA THR A 10 -3.72 3.02 22.69
C THR A 10 -3.41 4.03 21.58
N HIS A 11 -3.94 5.25 21.70
CA HIS A 11 -3.56 6.35 20.81
C HIS A 11 -2.04 6.59 20.80
N GLY A 12 -1.36 6.46 21.95
CA GLY A 12 0.10 6.60 22.05
C GLY A 12 0.86 5.53 21.27
N ASN A 13 0.35 4.29 21.23
CA ASN A 13 0.95 3.23 20.40
C ASN A 13 0.85 3.56 18.92
N LEU A 14 -0.32 3.99 18.47
CA LEU A 14 -0.53 4.38 17.07
C LEU A 14 0.34 5.57 16.69
N TYR A 15 0.30 6.65 17.49
CA TYR A 15 1.11 7.85 17.25
C TYR A 15 2.60 7.53 17.14
N HIS A 16 3.13 6.77 18.11
CA HIS A 16 4.54 6.39 18.12
C HIS A 16 4.92 5.57 16.88
N ASN A 17 4.11 4.58 16.53
CA ASN A 17 4.34 3.74 15.36
C ASN A 17 4.28 4.54 14.05
N GLU A 18 3.32 5.45 13.91
CA GLU A 18 3.20 6.30 12.72
C GLU A 18 4.38 7.27 12.57
N CYS A 19 4.93 7.80 13.67
CA CYS A 19 6.16 8.58 13.61
C CYS A 19 7.33 7.75 13.06
N LEU A 20 7.47 6.50 13.51
CA LEU A 20 8.52 5.60 13.02
C LEU A 20 8.33 5.23 11.54
N ILE A 21 7.09 4.97 11.11
CA ILE A 21 6.77 4.71 9.70
C ILE A 21 7.10 5.94 8.86
N LYS A 22 6.66 7.13 9.28
CA LYS A 22 6.95 8.38 8.58
C LYS A 22 8.45 8.57 8.34
N GLU A 23 9.26 8.36 9.38
CA GLU A 23 10.72 8.50 9.29
C GLU A 23 11.34 7.43 8.40
N SER A 24 10.93 6.17 8.57
CA SER A 24 11.49 5.03 7.83
C SER A 24 11.23 5.10 6.33
N PHE A 25 10.03 5.56 5.95
CA PHE A 25 9.59 5.72 4.57
C PHE A 25 9.76 7.14 4.04
N GLN A 26 10.38 8.04 4.81
CA GLN A 26 10.60 9.43 4.43
C GLN A 26 9.33 10.15 3.93
N LEU A 27 8.19 9.86 4.57
CA LEU A 27 6.88 10.30 4.09
C LEU A 27 6.72 11.82 4.19
N THR A 28 6.30 12.41 3.08
CA THR A 28 5.94 13.82 2.94
C THR A 28 4.43 13.97 2.73
N SER A 29 3.86 15.16 2.99
CA SER A 29 2.41 15.37 2.87
C SER A 29 1.91 15.40 1.42
N ASP A 30 2.79 15.61 0.44
CA ASP A 30 2.47 15.50 -0.99
C ASP A 30 2.54 14.06 -1.52
N ALA A 31 2.98 13.11 -0.70
CA ALA A 31 3.04 11.71 -1.09
C ALA A 31 1.65 11.13 -1.37
N LYS A 32 1.63 10.19 -2.31
CA LYS A 32 0.44 9.46 -2.76
C LYS A 32 0.67 7.98 -2.58
N VAL A 33 -0.23 7.32 -1.86
CA VAL A 33 -0.16 5.90 -1.56
C VAL A 33 -1.20 5.14 -2.36
N VAL A 34 -0.78 4.14 -3.14
CA VAL A 34 -1.73 3.14 -3.69
C VAL A 34 -1.79 1.97 -2.74
N CYS A 35 -2.99 1.53 -2.35
CA CYS A 35 -3.14 0.38 -1.48
C CYS A 35 -4.32 -0.50 -1.90
N TRP A 36 -4.03 -1.79 -2.03
CA TRP A 36 -5.02 -2.85 -2.26
C TRP A 36 -5.15 -3.80 -1.07
N LEU A 37 -4.35 -3.61 -0.01
CA LEU A 37 -4.33 -4.49 1.15
C LEU A 37 -5.67 -4.42 1.91
N PRO A 38 -6.12 -5.54 2.49
CA PRO A 38 -7.37 -5.51 3.22
C PRO A 38 -7.26 -4.67 4.49
N GLN A 39 -8.29 -3.88 4.75
CA GLN A 39 -8.37 -2.96 5.89
C GLN A 39 -8.56 -3.67 7.24
N TYR A 40 -8.77 -4.98 7.23
CA TYR A 40 -8.79 -5.83 8.42
C TYR A 40 -7.40 -6.39 8.76
N HIS A 41 -6.37 -6.09 7.96
CA HIS A 41 -4.96 -6.31 8.30
C HIS A 41 -4.31 -5.00 8.74
N ASP A 42 -3.31 -5.10 9.61
CA ASP A 42 -2.53 -4.00 10.16
C ASP A 42 -1.91 -3.09 9.08
N MET A 43 -1.27 -3.65 8.06
CA MET A 43 -0.67 -2.87 6.97
C MET A 43 -1.71 -2.09 6.16
N GLY A 44 -2.92 -2.64 6.00
CA GLY A 44 -4.01 -1.96 5.28
C GLY A 44 -4.67 -0.86 6.11
N LEU A 45 -4.84 -1.10 7.42
CA LEU A 45 -5.48 -0.16 8.34
C LEU A 45 -4.51 0.89 8.87
N ILE A 46 -3.48 0.45 9.60
CA ILE A 46 -2.51 1.31 10.28
C ILE A 46 -1.58 1.92 9.23
N GLY A 47 -0.84 1.08 8.51
CA GLY A 47 0.19 1.56 7.56
C GLY A 47 -0.35 2.40 6.40
N ASN A 48 -1.62 2.21 5.99
CA ASN A 48 -2.21 2.96 4.89
C ASN A 48 -3.31 3.93 5.32
N ILE A 49 -4.48 3.48 5.78
CA ILE A 49 -5.60 4.41 6.05
C ILE A 49 -5.24 5.41 7.14
N LEU A 50 -4.83 4.92 8.31
CA LEU A 50 -4.49 5.78 9.44
C LEU A 50 -3.18 6.54 9.16
N GLY A 51 -2.17 5.89 8.58
CA GLY A 51 -0.90 6.53 8.24
C GLY A 51 -1.05 7.64 7.20
N THR A 52 -1.92 7.48 6.20
CA THR A 52 -2.24 8.55 5.24
C THR A 52 -2.88 9.74 5.93
N LEU A 53 -3.88 9.50 6.78
CA LEU A 53 -4.55 10.57 7.53
C LEU A 53 -3.58 11.28 8.48
N PHE A 54 -2.75 10.53 9.19
CA PHE A 54 -1.75 11.07 10.12
C PHE A 54 -0.72 11.95 9.41
N ASN A 55 -0.29 11.56 8.22
CA ASN A 55 0.75 12.27 7.46
C ASN A 55 0.22 13.33 6.49
N GLY A 56 -1.11 13.48 6.36
CA GLY A 56 -1.73 14.44 5.43
C GLY A 56 -1.54 14.07 3.96
N MET A 57 -1.39 12.78 3.66
CA MET A 57 -1.14 12.24 2.32
C MET A 57 -2.44 11.98 1.55
N THR A 58 -2.32 11.55 0.30
CA THR A 58 -3.45 11.03 -0.49
C THR A 58 -3.41 9.50 -0.58
N SER A 59 -4.51 8.81 -0.29
CA SER A 59 -4.63 7.36 -0.48
C SER A 59 -5.52 7.04 -1.68
N ILE A 60 -5.01 6.22 -2.61
CA ILE A 60 -5.73 5.65 -3.74
C ILE A 60 -5.98 4.18 -3.45
N LEU A 61 -7.25 3.84 -3.22
CA LEU A 61 -7.65 2.53 -2.75
C LEU A 61 -8.23 1.67 -3.87
N MET A 62 -7.93 0.37 -3.86
CA MET A 62 -8.67 -0.64 -4.61
C MET A 62 -8.93 -1.86 -3.76
N SER A 63 -9.90 -2.69 -4.14
CA SER A 63 -10.19 -3.91 -3.37
C SER A 63 -9.09 -4.97 -3.54
N PRO A 64 -8.81 -5.79 -2.52
CA PRO A 64 -7.89 -6.93 -2.66
C PRO A 64 -8.31 -7.89 -3.78
N LEU A 65 -9.63 -8.08 -3.96
CA LEU A 65 -10.18 -8.91 -5.03
C LEU A 65 -9.93 -8.32 -6.42
N THR A 66 -9.92 -6.99 -6.55
CA THR A 66 -9.57 -6.29 -7.79
C THR A 66 -8.12 -6.59 -8.16
N PHE A 67 -7.20 -6.45 -7.20
CA PHE A 67 -5.79 -6.80 -7.39
C PHE A 67 -5.60 -8.28 -7.75
N LEU A 68 -6.20 -9.19 -6.98
CA LEU A 68 -6.07 -10.64 -7.22
C LEU A 68 -6.62 -11.05 -8.58
N LYS A 69 -7.72 -10.43 -9.05
CA LYS A 69 -8.27 -10.70 -10.38
C LYS A 69 -7.36 -10.15 -11.47
N ASN A 70 -6.85 -8.94 -11.31
CA ASN A 70 -6.03 -8.25 -12.30
C ASN A 70 -4.87 -7.47 -11.64
N PRO A 71 -3.70 -8.11 -11.44
CA PRO A 71 -2.57 -7.48 -10.76
C PRO A 71 -1.98 -6.29 -11.53
N TYR A 72 -2.20 -6.21 -12.85
CA TYR A 72 -1.80 -5.06 -13.66
C TYR A 72 -2.42 -3.75 -13.17
N LEU A 73 -3.66 -3.78 -12.64
CA LEU A 73 -4.32 -2.58 -12.14
C LEU A 73 -3.56 -1.93 -10.99
N TRP A 74 -2.84 -2.70 -10.18
CA TRP A 74 -2.01 -2.14 -9.12
C TRP A 74 -0.91 -1.25 -9.69
N LEU A 75 -0.09 -1.79 -10.59
CA LEU A 75 1.00 -1.05 -11.22
C LEU A 75 0.49 0.09 -12.11
N LYS A 76 -0.61 -0.15 -12.83
CA LYS A 76 -1.26 0.88 -13.65
C LYS A 76 -1.73 2.05 -12.79
N THR A 77 -2.33 1.78 -11.64
CA THR A 77 -2.80 2.84 -10.73
C THR A 77 -1.62 3.64 -10.17
N ILE A 78 -0.50 2.99 -9.87
CA ILE A 78 0.73 3.70 -9.48
C ILE A 78 1.19 4.64 -10.60
N SER A 79 1.27 4.13 -11.83
CA SER A 79 1.65 4.91 -13.02
C SER A 79 0.71 6.08 -13.28
N ASP A 80 -0.60 5.84 -13.31
CA ASP A 80 -1.63 6.85 -13.66
C ASP A 80 -1.69 7.99 -12.64
N TYR A 81 -1.64 7.66 -11.34
CA TYR A 81 -1.78 8.65 -10.27
C TYR A 81 -0.45 9.26 -9.84
N ARG A 82 0.66 8.78 -10.43
CA ARG A 82 2.03 9.09 -10.02
C ARG A 82 2.22 8.82 -8.53
N ALA A 83 1.78 7.65 -8.07
CA ALA A 83 1.86 7.29 -6.68
C ALA A 83 3.32 7.05 -6.30
N THR A 84 3.76 7.67 -5.20
CA THR A 84 5.13 7.57 -4.74
C THR A 84 5.34 6.37 -3.83
N HIS A 85 4.30 5.91 -3.14
CA HIS A 85 4.41 4.81 -2.20
C HIS A 85 3.34 3.75 -2.47
N SER A 86 3.74 2.49 -2.35
CA SER A 86 2.83 1.35 -2.40
C SER A 86 3.59 0.11 -1.97
N GLY A 87 2.88 -0.96 -1.63
CA GLY A 87 3.51 -2.22 -1.27
C GLY A 87 2.52 -3.35 -1.08
N GLY A 88 3.07 -4.52 -0.80
CA GLY A 88 2.31 -5.70 -0.45
C GLY A 88 3.23 -6.86 -0.05
N PRO A 89 2.65 -7.97 0.45
CA PRO A 89 3.40 -9.17 0.76
C PRO A 89 4.11 -9.75 -0.48
N ASN A 90 5.18 -10.52 -0.30
CA ASN A 90 6.01 -11.05 -1.40
C ASN A 90 5.22 -11.65 -2.58
N PHE A 91 4.13 -12.38 -2.30
CA PHE A 91 3.31 -13.01 -3.33
C PHE A 91 2.71 -12.00 -4.33
N SER A 92 2.52 -10.73 -3.95
CA SER A 92 1.92 -9.73 -4.83
C SER A 92 2.83 -9.40 -6.01
N TYR A 93 4.13 -9.30 -5.75
CA TYR A 93 5.14 -9.09 -6.78
C TYR A 93 5.27 -10.33 -7.68
N GLU A 94 5.30 -11.53 -7.08
CA GLU A 94 5.27 -12.77 -7.86
C GLU A 94 4.04 -12.87 -8.77
N LEU A 95 2.87 -12.46 -8.28
CA LEU A 95 1.63 -12.48 -9.04
C LEU A 95 1.70 -11.52 -10.23
N CYS A 96 2.33 -10.35 -10.06
CA CYS A 96 2.58 -9.40 -11.15
C CYS A 96 3.48 -10.03 -12.22
N VAL A 97 4.62 -10.60 -11.82
CA VAL A 97 5.56 -11.27 -12.73
C VAL A 97 4.89 -12.43 -13.47
N LYS A 98 4.07 -13.23 -12.78
CA LYS A 98 3.41 -14.42 -13.36
C LYS A 98 2.27 -14.09 -14.32
N ARG A 99 1.58 -12.96 -14.16
CA ARG A 99 0.28 -12.71 -14.83
C ARG A 99 0.23 -11.48 -15.71
N ILE A 100 1.20 -10.57 -15.64
CA ILE A 100 1.20 -9.36 -16.48
C ILE A 100 2.06 -9.64 -17.71
N PRO A 101 1.49 -9.64 -18.93
CA PRO A 101 2.27 -9.78 -20.15
C PRO A 101 3.19 -8.58 -20.40
N ASP A 102 4.34 -8.81 -21.04
CA ASP A 102 5.34 -7.78 -21.37
C ASP A 102 4.76 -6.59 -22.13
N ALA A 103 3.79 -6.85 -23.03
CA ALA A 103 3.11 -5.79 -23.78
C ALA A 103 2.36 -4.79 -22.89
N LEU A 104 1.81 -5.23 -21.75
CA LEU A 104 1.20 -4.34 -20.77
C LEU A 104 2.26 -3.67 -19.90
N LEU A 105 3.31 -4.38 -19.50
CA LEU A 105 4.42 -3.80 -18.74
C LEU A 105 5.07 -2.62 -19.47
N ALA A 106 5.21 -2.72 -20.80
CA ALA A 106 5.75 -1.66 -21.65
C ALA A 106 4.91 -0.36 -21.64
N THR A 107 3.67 -0.39 -21.13
CA THR A 107 2.80 0.78 -21.03
C THR A 107 2.90 1.52 -19.69
N LEU A 108 3.65 0.97 -18.73
CA LEU A 108 3.77 1.51 -17.37
C LEU A 108 4.97 2.44 -17.26
N ASP A 109 4.77 3.56 -16.55
CA ASP A 109 5.86 4.38 -16.03
C ASP A 109 5.83 4.36 -14.50
N LEU A 110 6.75 3.57 -13.93
CA LEU A 110 6.92 3.42 -12.48
C LEU A 110 8.09 4.25 -11.92
N SER A 111 8.64 5.20 -12.70
CA SER A 111 9.75 6.06 -12.27
C SER A 111 9.43 6.93 -11.04
N CYS A 112 8.14 7.13 -10.75
CA CYS A 112 7.70 7.85 -9.55
C CYS A 112 7.69 7.02 -8.28
N TRP A 113 7.77 5.68 -8.38
CA TRP A 113 7.62 4.81 -7.22
C TRP A 113 8.91 4.81 -6.40
N GLN A 114 8.77 5.31 -5.17
CA GLN A 114 9.78 5.38 -4.13
C GLN A 114 9.57 4.28 -3.07
N LEU A 115 10.55 4.15 -2.18
CA LEU A 115 10.58 3.08 -1.19
C LEU A 115 9.82 3.48 0.07
#